data_AF-A0A5N6R0T9-F1
#
_entry.id   AF-A0A5N6R0T9-F1
#
_cell.length_a   1.000
_cell.length_b   1.000
_cell.length_c   1.000
_cell.angle_alpha   90.00
_cell.angle_beta   90.00
_cell.angle_gamma   90.00
#
_symmetry.space_group_name_H-M   'P 1'
#
loop_
_entity.id
_entity.type
_entity.pdbx_description
1 polymer ?
#
loop_
_entity_poly.entity_id
_entity_poly.type
_entity_poly.pdbx_seq_one_letter_code
_entity_poly.pdbx_strand_id
1 'polypeptide(L)'
;MHGYSRLGTARSNATPSPPSSPRFRHGRSKTSGGRASKQSLVERMVVVLVATVFRRRGVLLLAPFLYFSGMLLYMGSVGFDVVSLKNTVGGVVRKRAPTGSVYRSPQVFEKLWPFMEHQSNGSANVLMTAWSSSVHQAWKPCVGKNVSKAEFPKSNGFLIIEANGGLNQQRLSICDAVAVAGLLNASLVIPIFHLNSVWQDSSKFGNIFDEDFFINSLKNHVNVVRELPEDIRQRFDNNISNIVNLRVKGWSSTTHYLQKVLPKLVELGAVRIAPFSNRLAQAAPSNVQGLRCLANYEALRFSEPIRMLAEKMVDRMVKNSSQSAGKYVSVHLRFEEDMVAFSCCEYDGGAEEKHEMDIARERSWRGKFRRRGRVIRPGANRMDGKCPLTPLEVGMMLRGMGFDNTTSVYVAAGKIYKAEKYMAPLKQMFPRLETKDTLATPEELAPFKGHSSRLAALDYTVCLHSEVFVTTQGGNFPHFLMGHRRYFYGGHAKTIKPDKRKLAILFDSPNIRWEYFRRQMQDMLRHSDHKGIELKKPSGSLYTFPTPDCMCKQAEARNENSNTTRPV
;
A
#
# COMPACT_ATOMS: atom_id res chain seq x y z
N MET A 1 -9.71 25.28 11.34
CA MET A 1 -8.44 25.56 12.03
C MET A 1 -7.46 24.43 11.74
N HIS A 2 -6.27 24.72 11.19
CA HIS A 2 -5.21 23.72 11.00
C HIS A 2 -3.85 24.31 11.39
N GLY A 3 -3.18 23.69 12.37
CA GLY A 3 -1.86 24.11 12.82
C GLY A 3 -0.78 23.72 11.79
N TYR A 4 -0.08 24.72 11.26
CA TYR A 4 1.08 24.54 10.41
C TYR A 4 2.33 24.26 11.24
N SER A 5 3.05 23.17 10.95
CA SER A 5 4.45 23.03 11.37
C SER A 5 5.36 23.56 10.27
N ARG A 6 5.84 24.80 10.42
CA ARG A 6 7.00 25.30 9.67
C ARG A 6 8.27 24.81 10.37
N LEU A 7 9.22 24.28 9.60
CA LEU A 7 10.59 24.09 10.05
C LEU A 7 11.28 25.47 10.05
N GLY A 8 11.77 25.89 11.21
CA GLY A 8 12.60 27.08 11.38
C GLY A 8 13.97 26.68 11.91
N THR A 9 15.02 27.04 11.19
CA THR A 9 16.42 26.86 11.59
C THR A 9 16.97 28.14 12.19
N ALA A 10 17.57 28.08 13.38
CA ALA A 10 18.45 29.12 13.92
C ALA A 10 19.55 28.49 14.79
N ARG A 11 20.74 29.11 14.78
CA ARG A 11 21.95 28.70 15.51
C ARG A 11 22.10 29.46 16.83
N SER A 12 22.78 28.88 17.82
CA SER A 12 23.85 29.56 18.58
C SER A 12 24.67 28.57 19.45
N ASN A 13 25.83 29.01 19.92
CA ASN A 13 26.94 28.20 20.45
C ASN A 13 26.83 27.88 21.95
N ALA A 14 27.48 26.78 22.39
CA ALA A 14 28.43 26.76 23.51
C ALA A 14 29.20 25.42 23.60
N THR A 15 30.52 25.47 23.85
CA THR A 15 31.41 24.33 24.18
C THR A 15 31.58 24.19 25.70
N PRO A 16 31.97 23.00 26.21
CA PRO A 16 33.37 22.84 26.64
C PRO A 16 34.01 21.44 26.39
N SER A 17 35.35 21.40 26.35
CA SER A 17 36.25 20.21 26.39
C SER A 17 36.22 19.52 27.79
N PRO A 18 36.80 18.31 28.07
CA PRO A 18 38.18 17.84 27.75
C PRO A 18 38.29 16.28 27.58
N PRO A 19 39.38 15.53 27.93
CA PRO A 19 40.84 15.74 27.89
C PRO A 19 41.62 14.69 27.02
N SER A 20 42.95 14.70 27.15
CA SER A 20 43.99 14.01 26.37
C SER A 20 44.20 12.49 26.58
N SER A 21 45.03 11.91 25.72
CA SER A 21 45.48 10.50 25.66
C SER A 21 46.62 10.12 26.64
N PRO A 22 46.86 8.81 26.88
CA PRO A 22 48.08 8.29 27.47
C PRO A 22 49.10 7.71 26.45
N ARG A 23 50.39 7.84 26.77
CA ARG A 23 51.55 7.24 26.05
C ARG A 23 52.08 6.00 26.78
N PHE A 24 52.56 4.99 26.05
CA PHE A 24 53.65 4.05 26.42
C PHE A 24 54.13 3.30 25.15
N ARG A 25 55.33 2.71 25.02
CA ARG A 25 56.72 3.11 25.36
C ARG A 25 57.67 2.32 24.42
N HIS A 26 58.97 2.62 24.40
CA HIS A 26 59.94 2.04 23.45
C HIS A 26 60.18 0.53 23.56
N GLY A 27 60.52 -0.09 22.41
CA GLY A 27 61.43 -1.24 22.29
C GLY A 27 62.54 -0.92 21.27
N ARG A 28 63.77 -1.38 21.50
CA ARG A 28 64.98 -1.02 20.71
C ARG A 28 65.78 -2.28 20.39
N SER A 29 66.23 -2.43 19.15
CA SER A 29 67.27 -3.41 18.76
C SER A 29 68.18 -2.82 17.68
N LYS A 30 69.49 -3.11 17.76
CA LYS A 30 70.52 -2.89 16.71
C LYS A 30 70.77 -4.26 16.07
N THR A 31 70.99 -4.40 14.76
CA THR A 31 72.30 -4.34 14.06
C THR A 31 72.08 -4.41 12.52
N SER A 32 73.04 -4.19 11.60
CA SER A 32 74.42 -3.66 11.60
C SER A 32 74.88 -3.41 10.15
N GLY A 33 75.90 -2.55 9.94
CA GLY A 33 76.76 -2.59 8.76
C GLY A 33 76.49 -1.49 7.73
N GLY A 34 77.54 -0.86 7.22
CA GLY A 34 77.43 0.22 6.23
C GLY A 34 78.48 0.12 5.12
N ARG A 35 78.30 0.93 4.07
CA ARG A 35 79.39 1.40 3.20
C ARG A 35 78.90 2.60 2.40
N ALA A 36 79.78 3.57 2.17
CA ALA A 36 79.48 4.74 1.34
C ALA A 36 79.63 4.41 -0.15
N SER A 37 78.78 5.00 -1.00
CA SER A 37 79.07 5.18 -2.42
C SER A 37 78.35 6.41 -2.98
N LYS A 38 79.04 7.06 -3.93
CA LYS A 38 78.75 8.36 -4.55
C LYS A 38 77.35 8.42 -5.19
N GLN A 39 76.62 9.52 -4.95
CA GLN A 39 75.35 9.78 -5.64
C GLN A 39 75.56 9.97 -7.15
N SER A 40 74.68 9.38 -7.95
CA SER A 40 74.71 9.46 -9.42
C SER A 40 74.10 10.77 -9.92
N LEU A 41 74.63 11.27 -11.04
CA LEU A 41 74.20 12.51 -11.71
C LEU A 41 72.71 12.48 -12.12
N VAL A 42 72.16 11.27 -12.32
CA VAL A 42 70.74 11.01 -12.59
C VAL A 42 69.83 11.48 -11.45
N GLU A 43 70.25 11.31 -10.19
CA GLU A 43 69.44 11.63 -9.01
C GLU A 43 69.20 13.15 -8.90
N ARG A 44 70.20 13.96 -9.29
CA ARG A 44 70.06 15.43 -9.40
C ARG A 44 69.10 15.86 -10.52
N MET A 45 69.11 15.19 -11.68
CA MET A 45 68.14 15.49 -12.75
C MET A 45 66.70 15.16 -12.33
N VAL A 46 66.49 14.05 -11.61
CA VAL A 46 65.16 13.70 -11.08
C VAL A 46 64.66 14.74 -10.08
N VAL A 47 65.50 15.22 -9.16
CA VAL A 47 65.12 16.29 -8.22
C VAL A 47 64.79 17.60 -8.93
N VAL A 48 65.52 17.98 -9.99
CA VAL A 48 65.22 19.18 -10.80
C VAL A 48 63.90 19.02 -11.59
N LEU A 49 63.63 17.84 -12.16
CA LEU A 49 62.35 17.53 -12.82
C LEU A 49 61.18 17.61 -11.84
N VAL A 50 61.30 16.99 -10.67
CA VAL A 50 60.28 17.03 -9.62
C VAL A 50 60.05 18.45 -9.12
N ALA A 51 61.11 19.25 -8.93
CA ALA A 51 61.01 20.66 -8.53
C ALA A 51 60.36 21.55 -9.61
N THR A 52 60.62 21.32 -10.90
CA THR A 52 59.96 22.06 -12.00
C THR A 52 58.50 21.69 -12.17
N VAL A 53 58.14 20.41 -12.00
CA VAL A 53 56.73 19.97 -11.94
C VAL A 53 56.01 20.60 -10.74
N PHE A 54 56.63 20.65 -9.56
CA PHE A 54 56.00 21.27 -8.39
C PHE A 54 55.94 22.81 -8.41
N ARG A 55 56.83 23.50 -9.13
CA ARG A 55 56.73 24.96 -9.34
C ARG A 55 55.57 25.37 -10.25
N ARG A 56 54.99 24.46 -11.05
CA ARG A 56 53.79 24.72 -11.89
C ARG A 56 52.46 24.32 -11.24
N ARG A 57 52.39 24.27 -9.90
CA ARG A 57 51.17 23.89 -9.14
C ARG A 57 49.92 24.75 -9.41
N GLY A 58 50.05 25.99 -9.88
CA GLY A 58 48.90 26.78 -10.35
C GLY A 58 48.27 26.25 -11.65
N VAL A 59 49.10 25.71 -12.56
CA VAL A 59 48.65 25.25 -13.90
C VAL A 59 47.97 23.88 -13.82
N LEU A 60 48.45 22.99 -12.96
CA LEU A 60 47.82 21.67 -12.74
C LEU A 60 46.49 21.73 -11.98
N LEU A 61 46.23 22.79 -11.22
CA LEU A 61 44.90 23.06 -10.65
C LEU A 61 43.94 23.69 -11.68
N LEU A 62 44.46 24.46 -12.64
CA LEU A 62 43.67 24.97 -13.77
C LEU A 62 43.33 23.88 -14.79
N ALA A 63 44.17 22.84 -14.96
CA ALA A 63 43.92 21.79 -15.95
C ALA A 63 42.56 21.08 -15.79
N PRO A 64 42.09 20.66 -14.58
CA PRO A 64 40.72 20.18 -14.39
C PRO A 64 39.65 21.23 -14.72
N PHE A 65 39.81 22.49 -14.32
CA PHE A 65 38.82 23.54 -14.60
C PHE A 65 38.75 23.90 -16.08
N LEU A 66 39.88 23.93 -16.79
CA LEU A 66 39.95 24.11 -18.24
C LEU A 66 39.45 22.86 -18.98
N TYR A 67 39.66 21.66 -18.44
CA TYR A 67 39.06 20.44 -18.97
C TYR A 67 37.54 20.41 -18.78
N PHE A 68 37.01 20.82 -17.62
CA PHE A 68 35.57 20.91 -17.39
C PHE A 68 34.92 22.06 -18.17
N SER A 69 35.56 23.22 -18.27
CA SER A 69 35.11 24.34 -19.09
C SER A 69 35.17 23.98 -20.58
N GLY A 70 36.25 23.31 -21.01
CA GLY A 70 36.40 22.73 -22.35
C GLY A 70 35.38 21.62 -22.64
N MET A 71 35.04 20.77 -21.67
CA MET A 71 33.96 19.78 -21.77
C MET A 71 32.59 20.43 -21.82
N LEU A 72 32.34 21.53 -21.10
CA LEU A 72 31.08 22.27 -21.15
C LEU A 72 30.94 23.04 -22.47
N LEU A 73 32.03 23.63 -22.98
CA LEU A 73 32.07 24.24 -24.30
C LEU A 73 31.98 23.18 -25.41
N TYR A 74 32.58 21.99 -25.25
CA TYR A 74 32.46 20.86 -26.16
C TYR A 74 31.05 20.24 -26.13
N MET A 75 30.42 20.09 -24.97
CA MET A 75 29.00 19.70 -24.86
C MET A 75 28.04 20.81 -25.32
N GLY A 76 28.52 22.05 -25.44
CA GLY A 76 27.80 23.20 -26.01
C GLY A 76 28.06 23.46 -27.49
N SER A 77 29.11 22.88 -28.08
CA SER A 77 29.51 23.06 -29.49
C SER A 77 29.41 21.77 -30.31
N VAL A 78 29.56 20.60 -29.68
CA VAL A 78 28.89 19.36 -30.10
C VAL A 78 27.43 19.48 -29.70
N GLY A 79 26.72 20.33 -30.43
CA GLY A 79 25.28 20.34 -30.41
C GLY A 79 24.79 18.93 -30.76
N PHE A 80 23.96 18.35 -29.89
CA PHE A 80 22.93 17.43 -30.37
C PHE A 80 21.87 18.24 -31.14
N ASP A 81 22.30 18.84 -32.25
CA ASP A 81 21.39 19.28 -33.31
C ASP A 81 20.74 18.00 -33.86
N VAL A 82 19.41 17.90 -33.95
CA VAL A 82 18.52 18.87 -34.61
C VAL A 82 18.94 19.12 -36.07
N VAL A 83 19.51 18.09 -36.70
CA VAL A 83 19.40 17.87 -38.14
C VAL A 83 18.01 17.25 -38.39
N SER A 84 17.09 17.82 -39.17
CA SER A 84 17.18 19.02 -40.02
C SER A 84 15.88 19.83 -39.94
N LEU A 85 16.00 21.16 -39.81
CA LEU A 85 14.98 22.07 -40.34
C LEU A 85 15.52 23.50 -40.61
N LYS A 86 16.39 23.62 -41.62
CA LYS A 86 16.46 24.83 -42.45
C LYS A 86 16.71 24.42 -43.89
N ASN A 87 15.93 25.00 -44.81
CA ASN A 87 15.98 24.80 -46.26
C ASN A 87 15.35 23.50 -46.82
N THR A 88 14.17 23.11 -46.32
CA THR A 88 13.13 22.57 -47.23
C THR A 88 11.72 22.85 -46.68
N VAL A 89 10.79 23.09 -47.60
CA VAL A 89 9.41 23.56 -47.44
C VAL A 89 8.61 22.86 -46.32
N GLY A 90 8.03 23.66 -45.41
CA GLY A 90 6.76 23.39 -44.71
C GLY A 90 6.55 22.02 -44.04
N GLY A 91 7.27 21.69 -42.95
CA GLY A 91 7.03 20.47 -42.17
C GLY A 91 7.10 20.66 -40.66
N VAL A 92 5.98 20.46 -39.95
CA VAL A 92 5.95 20.51 -38.48
C VAL A 92 6.52 19.21 -37.89
N VAL A 93 7.79 19.25 -37.48
CA VAL A 93 8.46 18.13 -36.79
C VAL A 93 7.89 17.97 -35.38
N ARG A 94 6.79 17.20 -35.26
CA ARG A 94 6.24 16.77 -33.96
C ARG A 94 7.25 15.86 -33.27
N LYS A 95 7.92 16.35 -32.22
CA LYS A 95 8.73 15.52 -31.31
C LYS A 95 7.88 14.34 -30.81
N ARG A 96 8.29 13.11 -31.12
CA ARG A 96 7.57 11.89 -30.73
C ARG A 96 7.53 11.79 -29.20
N ALA A 97 6.33 11.61 -28.64
CA ALA A 97 6.17 11.43 -27.20
C ALA A 97 6.90 10.15 -26.72
N PRO A 98 7.48 10.13 -25.51
CA PRO A 98 8.12 8.93 -24.95
C PRO A 98 7.16 7.74 -24.86
N THR A 99 7.65 6.53 -25.07
CA THR A 99 6.83 5.31 -25.00
C THR A 99 6.25 5.10 -23.60
N GLY A 100 4.95 4.87 -23.52
CA GLY A 100 4.19 4.73 -22.28
C GLY A 100 3.74 6.07 -21.67
N SER A 101 4.01 7.19 -22.33
CA SER A 101 3.60 8.52 -21.85
C SER A 101 2.22 8.94 -22.35
N VAL A 102 1.69 8.32 -23.42
CA VAL A 102 0.38 8.65 -23.99
C VAL A 102 -0.63 7.56 -23.65
N TYR A 103 -1.90 7.95 -23.49
CA TYR A 103 -3.03 7.02 -23.41
C TYR A 103 -3.48 6.65 -24.83
N ARG A 104 -3.16 5.43 -25.28
CA ARG A 104 -3.61 4.86 -26.57
C ARG A 104 -4.38 3.55 -26.41
N SER A 105 -4.92 3.34 -25.22
CA SER A 105 -5.61 2.11 -24.84
C SER A 105 -6.83 1.81 -25.73
N PRO A 106 -7.60 2.80 -26.24
CA PRO A 106 -8.65 2.55 -27.24
C PRO A 106 -8.13 1.98 -28.56
N GLN A 107 -7.05 2.53 -29.12
CA GLN A 107 -6.48 2.03 -30.39
C GLN A 107 -5.85 0.63 -30.23
N VAL A 108 -5.27 0.35 -29.06
CA VAL A 108 -4.80 -1.00 -28.72
C VAL A 108 -5.98 -1.97 -28.59
N PHE A 109 -7.09 -1.53 -27.98
CA PHE A 109 -8.30 -2.34 -27.85
C PHE A 109 -8.91 -2.70 -29.21
N GLU A 110 -9.12 -1.72 -30.09
CA GLU A 110 -9.61 -1.94 -31.46
C GLU A 110 -8.73 -2.97 -32.20
N LYS A 111 -7.40 -2.88 -32.06
CA LYS A 111 -6.48 -3.81 -32.72
C LYS A 111 -6.52 -5.22 -32.15
N LEU A 112 -6.73 -5.36 -30.84
CA LEU A 112 -6.71 -6.65 -30.14
C LEU A 112 -8.10 -7.31 -30.03
N TRP A 113 -9.19 -6.56 -30.21
CA TRP A 113 -10.56 -7.04 -30.00
C TRP A 113 -10.89 -8.34 -30.76
N PRO A 114 -10.60 -8.48 -32.08
CA PRO A 114 -10.92 -9.72 -32.81
C PRO A 114 -10.27 -10.96 -32.20
N PHE A 115 -9.02 -10.84 -31.72
CA PHE A 115 -8.31 -11.94 -31.08
C PHE A 115 -8.88 -12.29 -29.70
N MET A 116 -9.34 -11.27 -28.95
CA MET A 116 -10.00 -11.47 -27.67
C MET A 116 -11.36 -12.15 -27.85
N GLU A 117 -12.14 -11.71 -28.85
CA GLU A 117 -13.45 -12.27 -29.18
C GLU A 117 -13.35 -13.76 -29.57
N HIS A 118 -12.45 -14.12 -30.49
CA HIS A 118 -12.24 -15.50 -30.93
C HIS A 118 -11.76 -16.47 -29.82
N GLN A 119 -11.02 -16.00 -28.80
CA GLN A 119 -10.55 -16.89 -27.72
C GLN A 119 -11.68 -17.47 -26.85
N SER A 120 -12.88 -16.89 -26.91
CA SER A 120 -14.04 -17.28 -26.12
C SER A 120 -14.50 -18.73 -26.35
N ASN A 121 -14.06 -19.37 -27.46
CA ASN A 121 -14.58 -20.67 -27.91
C ASN A 121 -13.62 -21.87 -27.71
N GLY A 122 -12.45 -21.71 -27.06
CA GLY A 122 -11.47 -22.83 -27.06
C GLY A 122 -10.31 -22.82 -26.07
N SER A 123 -10.28 -21.97 -25.04
CA SER A 123 -9.25 -22.05 -23.99
C SER A 123 -9.82 -22.50 -22.64
N ALA A 124 -9.12 -23.41 -21.96
CA ALA A 124 -9.42 -23.70 -20.55
C ALA A 124 -9.34 -22.40 -19.72
N ASN A 125 -10.47 -22.02 -19.11
CA ASN A 125 -10.60 -20.74 -18.40
C ASN A 125 -9.58 -20.69 -17.25
N VAL A 126 -8.74 -19.65 -17.24
CA VAL A 126 -7.66 -19.46 -16.25
C VAL A 126 -8.20 -19.34 -14.82
N LEU A 127 -9.48 -19.01 -14.64
CA LEU A 127 -10.15 -19.03 -13.34
C LEU A 127 -10.21 -20.44 -12.72
N MET A 128 -10.35 -21.48 -13.55
CA MET A 128 -10.41 -22.88 -13.08
C MET A 128 -9.03 -23.41 -12.69
N THR A 129 -7.98 -22.97 -13.38
CA THR A 129 -6.58 -23.34 -13.14
C THR A 129 -5.79 -22.26 -12.40
N ALA A 130 -6.49 -21.32 -11.74
CA ALA A 130 -5.89 -20.13 -11.14
C ALA A 130 -4.81 -20.46 -10.09
N TRP A 131 -4.87 -21.65 -9.48
CA TRP A 131 -3.93 -22.12 -8.46
C TRP A 131 -3.02 -23.20 -9.06
N SER A 132 -1.88 -22.79 -9.60
CA SER A 132 -0.85 -23.70 -10.13
C SER A 132 0.25 -24.03 -9.11
N SER A 133 0.19 -23.48 -7.89
CA SER A 133 1.18 -23.70 -6.85
C SER A 133 0.74 -24.83 -5.92
N SER A 134 1.50 -25.93 -5.91
CA SER A 134 1.56 -26.82 -4.75
C SER A 134 2.13 -26.06 -3.56
N VAL A 135 1.27 -25.53 -2.71
CA VAL A 135 1.67 -24.84 -1.48
C VAL A 135 2.28 -25.88 -0.52
N HIS A 136 3.59 -26.09 -0.63
CA HIS A 136 4.31 -27.17 0.06
C HIS A 136 4.24 -27.09 1.59
N GLN A 137 3.92 -25.94 2.17
CA GLN A 137 3.64 -25.78 3.61
C GLN A 137 2.43 -24.87 3.81
N ALA A 138 1.28 -25.46 4.15
CA ALA A 138 0.10 -24.73 4.54
C ALA A 138 0.32 -23.97 5.87
N TRP A 139 -0.14 -22.72 5.91
CA TRP A 139 -0.21 -21.95 7.14
C TRP A 139 -1.63 -22.02 7.69
N LYS A 140 -1.80 -21.84 9.00
CA LYS A 140 -3.11 -21.74 9.63
C LYS A 140 -3.19 -20.56 10.59
N PRO A 141 -4.36 -19.93 10.73
CA PRO A 141 -4.70 -19.10 11.89
C PRO A 141 -4.26 -19.76 13.20
N CYS A 142 -3.56 -19.01 14.04
CA CYS A 142 -3.14 -19.47 15.37
C CYS A 142 -3.20 -18.39 16.46
N VAL A 143 -3.83 -17.26 16.15
CA VAL A 143 -4.05 -16.18 17.11
C VAL A 143 -4.96 -16.69 18.24
N GLY A 144 -4.66 -16.34 19.49
CA GLY A 144 -5.56 -16.59 20.63
C GLY A 144 -5.52 -17.99 21.28
N LYS A 145 -4.54 -18.85 20.97
CA LYS A 145 -4.47 -20.20 21.58
C LYS A 145 -3.91 -20.27 23.01
N ASN A 146 -3.23 -19.23 23.49
CA ASN A 146 -2.65 -19.19 24.85
C ASN A 146 -3.53 -18.33 25.77
N VAL A 147 -4.67 -18.89 26.20
CA VAL A 147 -5.52 -18.27 27.24
C VAL A 147 -5.13 -18.84 28.60
N SER A 148 -4.36 -18.09 29.38
CA SER A 148 -4.28 -18.32 30.83
C SER A 148 -5.62 -17.95 31.46
N LYS A 149 -6.25 -18.88 32.22
CA LYS A 149 -7.50 -18.63 32.96
C LYS A 149 -7.33 -17.69 34.18
N ALA A 150 -6.27 -16.89 34.21
CA ALA A 150 -6.03 -15.95 35.29
C ALA A 150 -7.05 -14.80 35.21
N GLU A 151 -7.57 -14.39 36.35
CA GLU A 151 -8.36 -13.18 36.48
C GLU A 151 -7.54 -11.96 36.05
N PHE A 152 -8.17 -10.97 35.41
CA PHE A 152 -7.42 -9.84 34.88
C PHE A 152 -6.77 -9.02 35.98
N PRO A 153 -5.49 -8.63 35.84
CA PRO A 153 -4.91 -7.64 36.71
C PRO A 153 -5.69 -6.33 36.60
N LYS A 154 -5.92 -5.67 37.74
CA LYS A 154 -6.65 -4.40 37.82
C LYS A 154 -6.12 -3.42 36.77
N SER A 155 -7.04 -2.88 35.97
CA SER A 155 -6.73 -1.95 34.87
C SER A 155 -6.02 -0.69 35.37
N ASN A 156 -5.03 -0.23 34.63
CA ASN A 156 -4.29 1.01 34.88
C ASN A 156 -5.11 2.28 34.57
N GLY A 157 -6.27 2.14 33.91
CA GLY A 157 -7.17 3.24 33.58
C GLY A 157 -7.90 3.04 32.25
N PHE A 158 -8.62 4.06 31.81
CA PHE A 158 -9.44 4.03 30.58
C PHE A 158 -8.74 4.76 29.41
N LEU A 159 -8.56 4.04 28.30
CA LEU A 159 -8.04 4.57 27.06
C LEU A 159 -9.18 4.89 26.10
N ILE A 160 -9.29 6.16 25.72
CA ILE A 160 -10.30 6.65 24.76
C ILE A 160 -9.59 7.08 23.48
N ILE A 161 -10.04 6.58 22.33
CA ILE A 161 -9.45 6.91 21.02
C ILE A 161 -10.51 7.36 20.02
N GLU A 162 -10.14 8.31 19.18
CA GLU A 162 -10.96 8.74 18.04
C GLU A 162 -10.36 8.21 16.73
N ALA A 163 -11.04 7.24 16.12
CA ALA A 163 -10.62 6.69 14.84
C ALA A 163 -11.15 7.56 13.69
N ASN A 164 -10.25 7.99 12.81
CA ASN A 164 -10.57 8.84 11.67
C ASN A 164 -10.11 8.24 10.33
N GLY A 165 -10.66 8.77 9.24
CA GLY A 165 -10.56 8.17 7.91
C GLY A 165 -11.81 7.37 7.55
N GLY A 166 -11.73 6.54 6.51
CA GLY A 166 -12.80 5.62 6.10
C GLY A 166 -12.54 4.21 6.63
N LEU A 167 -13.45 3.26 6.34
CA LEU A 167 -13.46 1.88 6.88
C LEU A 167 -12.07 1.28 7.20
N ASN A 168 -11.20 1.14 6.20
CA ASN A 168 -9.91 0.45 6.38
C ASN A 168 -8.84 1.30 7.12
N GLN A 169 -9.05 2.61 7.25
CA GLN A 169 -8.26 3.46 8.16
C GLN A 169 -8.76 3.30 9.60
N GLN A 170 -10.09 3.23 9.80
CA GLN A 170 -10.69 2.94 11.10
C GLN A 170 -10.25 1.56 11.60
N ARG A 171 -10.27 0.51 10.76
CA ARG A 171 -9.74 -0.83 11.12
C ARG A 171 -8.31 -0.77 11.65
N LEU A 172 -7.40 -0.07 10.95
CA LEU A 172 -6.02 0.11 11.42
C LEU A 172 -5.96 0.79 12.79
N SER A 173 -6.71 1.88 12.97
CA SER A 173 -6.80 2.61 14.22
C SER A 173 -7.33 1.77 15.38
N ILE A 174 -8.35 0.94 15.15
CA ILE A 174 -8.93 0.06 16.18
C ILE A 174 -7.92 -1.04 16.56
N CYS A 175 -7.26 -1.66 15.59
CA CYS A 175 -6.27 -2.71 15.85
C CYS A 175 -5.05 -2.17 16.61
N ASP A 176 -4.57 -0.97 16.25
CA ASP A 176 -3.54 -0.26 17.02
C ASP A 176 -4.04 0.10 18.44
N ALA A 177 -5.30 0.47 18.62
CA ALA A 177 -5.86 0.83 19.92
C ALA A 177 -5.98 -0.38 20.86
N VAL A 178 -6.45 -1.54 20.38
CA VAL A 178 -6.45 -2.80 21.14
C VAL A 178 -5.03 -3.18 21.55
N ALA A 179 -4.07 -3.07 20.64
CA ALA A 179 -2.67 -3.37 20.91
C ALA A 179 -2.03 -2.40 21.93
N VAL A 180 -2.38 -1.12 21.90
CA VAL A 180 -1.96 -0.14 22.91
C VAL A 180 -2.65 -0.37 24.26
N ALA A 181 -3.94 -0.71 24.27
CA ALA A 181 -4.67 -0.99 25.51
C ALA A 181 -4.06 -2.19 26.25
N GLY A 182 -3.80 -3.31 25.55
CA GLY A 182 -3.10 -4.46 26.14
C GLY A 182 -1.66 -4.16 26.56
N LEU A 183 -0.90 -3.36 25.77
CA LEU A 183 0.44 -2.90 26.15
C LEU A 183 0.45 -2.09 27.46
N LEU A 184 -0.60 -1.31 27.71
CA LEU A 184 -0.74 -0.43 28.88
C LEU A 184 -1.47 -1.09 30.05
N ASN A 185 -1.94 -2.33 29.92
CA ASN A 185 -2.95 -2.94 30.80
C ASN A 185 -4.13 -1.98 31.10
N ALA A 186 -4.69 -1.41 30.03
CA ALA A 186 -5.75 -0.41 30.09
C ALA A 186 -7.09 -0.98 29.61
N SER A 187 -8.19 -0.45 30.15
CA SER A 187 -9.53 -0.68 29.65
C SER A 187 -9.74 0.16 28.38
N LEU A 188 -10.05 -0.46 27.26
CA LEU A 188 -10.37 0.25 26.02
C LEU A 188 -11.85 0.66 26.04
N VAL A 189 -12.13 1.95 25.89
CA VAL A 189 -13.49 2.42 25.57
C VAL A 189 -13.75 2.20 24.08
N ILE A 190 -14.96 1.77 23.70
CA ILE A 190 -15.33 1.53 22.29
C ILE A 190 -14.89 2.72 21.40
N PRO A 191 -14.10 2.49 20.33
CA PRO A 191 -13.55 3.55 19.48
C PRO A 191 -14.60 4.52 18.91
N ILE A 192 -14.38 5.82 19.16
CA ILE A 192 -15.31 6.87 18.76
C ILE A 192 -15.07 7.22 17.28
N PHE A 193 -16.14 7.21 16.47
CA PHE A 193 -16.14 7.68 15.09
C PHE A 193 -16.84 9.05 14.98
N HIS A 194 -16.10 10.04 14.48
CA HIS A 194 -16.61 11.37 14.13
C HIS A 194 -16.99 11.43 12.65
N LEU A 195 -17.92 12.33 12.31
CA LEU A 195 -18.33 12.60 10.93
C LEU A 195 -17.10 12.92 10.08
N ASN A 196 -16.86 12.09 9.07
CA ASN A 196 -15.71 12.28 8.21
C ASN A 196 -16.05 13.22 7.04
N SER A 197 -15.41 14.38 6.96
CA SER A 197 -15.68 15.38 5.91
C SER A 197 -15.30 14.95 4.48
N VAL A 198 -14.46 13.93 4.32
CA VAL A 198 -14.07 13.37 3.00
C VAL A 198 -15.01 12.25 2.59
N TRP A 199 -15.40 11.38 3.52
CA TRP A 199 -16.23 10.20 3.26
C TRP A 199 -17.74 10.44 3.49
N GLN A 200 -18.09 11.60 4.05
CA GLN A 200 -19.44 12.06 4.42
C GLN A 200 -20.25 11.05 5.28
N ASP A 201 -19.55 10.20 6.01
CA ASP A 201 -20.13 9.10 6.77
C ASP A 201 -20.25 9.44 8.26
N SER A 202 -21.47 9.33 8.78
CA SER A 202 -21.84 9.56 10.19
C SER A 202 -21.85 8.28 11.04
N SER A 203 -21.61 7.11 10.44
CA SER A 203 -21.67 5.80 11.10
C SER A 203 -20.83 5.73 12.37
N LYS A 204 -21.38 5.12 13.41
CA LYS A 204 -20.72 4.77 14.68
C LYS A 204 -20.16 3.34 14.63
N PHE A 205 -19.46 2.94 15.69
CA PHE A 205 -18.82 1.63 15.78
C PHE A 205 -19.82 0.50 15.52
N GLY A 206 -20.89 0.39 16.33
CA GLY A 206 -21.96 -0.60 16.17
C GLY A 206 -22.72 -0.57 14.83
N ASN A 207 -22.62 0.51 14.04
CA ASN A 207 -23.22 0.53 12.70
C ASN A 207 -22.35 -0.21 11.66
N ILE A 208 -21.04 -0.33 11.91
CA ILE A 208 -20.06 -0.95 11.00
C ILE A 208 -19.59 -2.31 11.51
N PHE A 209 -19.33 -2.42 12.81
CA PHE A 209 -18.79 -3.61 13.47
C PHE A 209 -19.74 -4.12 14.54
N ASP A 210 -19.65 -5.41 14.83
CA ASP A 210 -20.41 -6.08 15.88
C ASP A 210 -19.75 -5.80 17.24
N GLU A 211 -20.35 -4.93 18.06
CA GLU A 211 -19.80 -4.52 19.36
C GLU A 211 -19.70 -5.68 20.35
N ASP A 212 -20.74 -6.50 20.43
CA ASP A 212 -20.87 -7.56 21.43
C ASP A 212 -19.87 -8.68 21.12
N PHE A 213 -19.74 -9.03 19.85
CA PHE A 213 -18.71 -9.94 19.37
C PHE A 213 -17.30 -9.37 19.55
N PHE A 214 -17.07 -8.07 19.29
CA PHE A 214 -15.77 -7.43 19.50
C PHE A 214 -15.34 -7.47 20.98
N ILE A 215 -16.25 -7.12 21.90
CA ILE A 215 -16.01 -7.17 23.35
C ILE A 215 -15.73 -8.63 23.79
N ASN A 216 -16.60 -9.57 23.43
CA ASN A 216 -16.48 -10.97 23.84
C ASN A 216 -15.22 -11.67 23.26
N SER A 217 -14.81 -11.35 22.03
CA SER A 217 -13.60 -11.89 21.41
C SER A 217 -12.31 -11.37 22.04
N LEU A 218 -12.33 -10.14 22.58
CA LEU A 218 -11.17 -9.52 23.24
C LEU A 218 -11.11 -9.80 24.75
N LYS A 219 -12.20 -10.28 25.37
CA LYS A 219 -12.36 -10.39 26.83
C LYS A 219 -11.25 -11.12 27.60
N ASN A 220 -10.45 -11.96 26.94
CA ASN A 220 -9.33 -12.72 27.53
C ASN A 220 -7.94 -12.09 27.24
N HIS A 221 -7.90 -10.93 26.58
CA HIS A 221 -6.68 -10.22 26.22
C HIS A 221 -6.71 -8.71 26.54
N VAL A 222 -7.86 -8.05 26.41
CA VAL A 222 -8.07 -6.62 26.70
C VAL A 222 -9.49 -6.42 27.22
N ASN A 223 -9.63 -5.73 28.36
CA ASN A 223 -10.95 -5.31 28.83
C ASN A 223 -11.52 -4.20 27.93
N VAL A 224 -12.71 -4.40 27.36
CA VAL A 224 -13.37 -3.43 26.48
C VAL A 224 -14.70 -3.03 27.09
N VAL A 225 -14.93 -1.72 27.24
CA VAL A 225 -16.17 -1.14 27.80
C VAL A 225 -16.85 -0.25 26.76
N ARG A 226 -18.18 -0.23 26.74
CA ARG A 226 -18.95 0.63 25.81
C ARG A 226 -18.73 2.11 26.11
N GLU A 227 -18.80 2.46 27.39
CA GLU A 227 -18.68 3.82 27.90
C GLU A 227 -17.74 3.85 29.13
N LEU A 228 -17.39 5.07 29.58
CA LEU A 228 -16.70 5.25 30.85
C LEU A 228 -17.64 4.90 32.01
N PRO A 229 -17.15 4.23 33.07
CA PRO A 229 -17.89 4.09 34.32
C PRO A 229 -18.31 5.44 34.89
N GLU A 230 -19.46 5.46 35.56
CA GLU A 230 -20.08 6.66 36.13
C GLU A 230 -19.12 7.44 37.03
N ASP A 231 -18.40 6.74 37.93
CA ASP A 231 -17.47 7.33 38.88
C ASP A 231 -16.23 7.97 38.22
N ILE A 232 -15.86 7.52 37.01
CA ILE A 232 -14.81 8.13 36.20
C ILE A 232 -15.39 9.30 35.40
N ARG A 233 -16.57 9.11 34.82
CA ARG A 233 -17.25 10.12 33.98
C ARG A 233 -17.58 11.39 34.77
N GLN A 234 -17.99 11.25 36.03
CA GLN A 234 -18.27 12.37 36.95
C GLN A 234 -17.01 13.18 37.31
N ARG A 235 -15.81 12.58 37.37
CA ARG A 235 -14.54 13.30 37.62
C ARG A 235 -14.16 14.28 36.48
N PHE A 236 -14.83 14.19 35.35
CA PHE A 236 -14.63 15.03 34.17
C PHE A 236 -15.93 15.77 33.77
N ASP A 237 -16.77 16.11 34.76
CA ASP A 237 -18.02 16.89 34.59
C ASP A 237 -19.00 16.27 33.58
N ASN A 238 -18.99 14.93 33.48
CA ASN A 238 -19.70 14.15 32.46
C ASN A 238 -19.35 14.50 30.99
N ASN A 239 -18.22 15.16 30.75
CA ASN A 239 -17.78 15.60 29.43
C ASN A 239 -16.43 14.99 29.02
N ILE A 240 -16.44 14.10 28.03
CA ILE A 240 -15.23 13.47 27.46
C ILE A 240 -14.23 14.51 26.92
N SER A 241 -14.66 15.74 26.61
CA SER A 241 -13.80 16.84 26.18
C SER A 241 -12.89 17.37 27.29
N ASN A 242 -13.27 17.20 28.55
CA ASN A 242 -12.48 17.61 29.72
C ASN A 242 -11.35 16.62 30.03
N ILE A 243 -11.39 15.41 29.45
CA ILE A 243 -10.34 14.39 29.57
C ILE A 243 -9.13 14.79 28.74
N VAL A 244 -7.94 14.71 29.35
CA VAL A 244 -6.67 15.13 28.75
C VAL A 244 -6.41 14.42 27.42
N ASN A 245 -6.36 15.21 26.33
CA ASN A 245 -6.04 14.73 24.99
C ASN A 245 -4.51 14.70 24.76
N LEU A 246 -3.92 13.52 24.89
CA LEU A 246 -2.49 13.29 24.70
C LEU A 246 -2.09 13.32 23.22
N ARG A 247 -1.13 14.18 22.87
CA ARG A 247 -0.60 14.30 21.51
C ARG A 247 0.50 13.27 21.24
N VAL A 248 0.11 12.09 20.77
CA VAL A 248 1.05 11.04 20.32
C VAL A 248 1.52 11.29 18.89
N LYS A 249 2.85 11.21 18.64
CA LYS A 249 3.43 11.32 17.29
C LYS A 249 2.94 10.17 16.40
N GLY A 250 2.92 10.38 15.07
CA GLY A 250 2.71 9.27 14.15
C GLY A 250 3.86 8.26 14.26
N TRP A 251 3.53 6.97 14.25
CA TRP A 251 4.46 5.84 14.40
C TRP A 251 5.29 5.84 15.69
N SER A 252 4.70 6.23 16.82
CA SER A 252 5.35 6.14 18.13
C SER A 252 5.65 4.69 18.52
N SER A 253 6.81 4.45 19.13
CA SER A 253 7.23 3.12 19.62
C SER A 253 6.43 2.68 20.86
N THR A 254 6.43 1.38 21.15
CA THR A 254 5.87 0.84 22.39
C THR A 254 6.50 1.48 23.64
N THR A 255 7.81 1.72 23.61
CA THR A 255 8.54 2.45 24.67
C THR A 255 7.98 3.85 24.91
N HIS A 256 7.58 4.57 23.87
CA HIS A 256 6.95 5.89 24.02
C HIS A 256 5.61 5.82 24.76
N TYR A 257 4.78 4.81 24.47
CA TYR A 257 3.54 4.58 25.22
C TYR A 257 3.83 4.28 26.70
N LEU A 258 4.76 3.36 27.00
CA LEU A 258 5.15 3.02 28.37
C LEU A 258 5.76 4.20 29.16
N GLN A 259 6.55 5.07 28.50
CA GLN A 259 7.25 6.17 29.18
C GLN A 259 6.47 7.50 29.22
N LYS A 260 5.47 7.71 28.34
CA LYS A 260 4.79 9.00 28.18
C LYS A 260 3.26 8.93 28.27
N VAL A 261 2.65 7.79 27.96
CA VAL A 261 1.20 7.60 28.05
C VAL A 261 0.83 6.89 29.35
N LEU A 262 1.51 5.80 29.71
CA LEU A 262 1.22 5.04 30.93
C LEU A 262 1.24 5.89 32.22
N PRO A 263 2.22 6.78 32.47
CA PRO A 263 2.23 7.57 33.71
C PRO A 263 1.02 8.50 33.81
N LYS A 264 0.59 9.11 32.68
CA LYS A 264 -0.60 9.96 32.64
C LYS A 264 -1.91 9.18 32.68
N LEU A 265 -1.93 7.95 32.20
CA LEU A 265 -3.07 7.05 32.36
C LEU A 265 -3.31 6.70 33.84
N VAL A 266 -2.26 6.33 34.55
CA VAL A 266 -2.34 5.98 35.99
C VAL A 266 -2.64 7.21 36.85
N GLU A 267 -2.03 8.36 36.56
CA GLU A 267 -2.25 9.64 37.27
C GLU A 267 -3.70 10.15 37.14
N LEU A 268 -4.29 10.05 35.95
CA LEU A 268 -5.58 10.68 35.63
C LEU A 268 -6.76 9.69 35.63
N GLY A 269 -6.50 8.39 35.67
CA GLY A 269 -7.51 7.32 35.56
C GLY A 269 -8.12 7.16 34.15
N ALA A 270 -8.16 8.21 33.33
CA ALA A 270 -8.57 8.17 31.93
C ALA A 270 -7.74 9.12 31.05
N VAL A 271 -7.42 8.71 29.82
CA VAL A 271 -6.76 9.57 28.82
C VAL A 271 -7.39 9.42 27.44
N ARG A 272 -7.37 10.52 26.69
CA ARG A 272 -7.88 10.59 25.33
C ARG A 272 -6.73 10.71 24.33
N ILE A 273 -6.81 10.07 23.17
CA ILE A 273 -5.88 10.29 22.06
C ILE A 273 -6.68 10.56 20.78
N ALA A 274 -6.71 11.82 20.38
CA ALA A 274 -7.53 12.31 19.28
C ALA A 274 -6.75 13.28 18.36
N PRO A 275 -6.61 13.01 17.05
CA PRO A 275 -7.06 11.82 16.31
C PRO A 275 -6.05 10.65 16.40
N PHE A 276 -6.58 9.43 16.51
CA PHE A 276 -5.81 8.18 16.55
C PHE A 276 -5.76 7.53 15.17
N SER A 277 -4.72 7.83 14.39
CA SER A 277 -4.42 7.13 13.14
C SER A 277 -2.91 7.00 12.95
N ASN A 278 -2.45 5.78 12.62
CA ASN A 278 -1.04 5.43 12.47
C ASN A 278 -0.19 5.91 13.68
N ARG A 279 -0.68 5.71 14.90
CA ARG A 279 -0.03 6.21 16.13
C ARG A 279 0.95 5.21 16.73
N LEU A 280 0.75 3.90 16.52
CA LEU A 280 1.67 2.86 16.95
C LEU A 280 2.60 2.46 15.79
N ALA A 281 3.90 2.30 16.08
CA ALA A 281 4.90 1.87 15.09
C ALA A 281 4.56 0.51 14.46
N GLN A 282 4.94 0.28 13.20
CA GLN A 282 4.76 -1.02 12.54
C GLN A 282 5.66 -2.09 13.17
N ALA A 283 6.87 -1.71 13.60
CA ALA A 283 7.75 -2.53 14.43
C ALA A 283 7.26 -2.49 15.89
N ALA A 284 6.85 -3.64 16.40
CA ALA A 284 6.42 -3.84 17.78
C ALA A 284 6.74 -5.30 18.21
N PRO A 285 6.86 -5.59 19.52
CA PRO A 285 7.08 -6.95 20.03
C PRO A 285 5.93 -7.92 19.69
N SER A 286 6.21 -9.22 19.74
CA SER A 286 5.30 -10.28 19.27
C SER A 286 3.93 -10.27 19.96
N ASN A 287 3.85 -10.01 21.26
CA ASN A 287 2.57 -9.89 21.98
C ASN A 287 1.72 -8.71 21.46
N VAL A 288 2.34 -7.57 21.15
CA VAL A 288 1.67 -6.39 20.59
C VAL A 288 1.18 -6.64 19.16
N GLN A 289 1.97 -7.37 18.35
CA GLN A 289 1.51 -7.80 17.01
C GLN A 289 0.37 -8.82 17.12
N GLY A 290 0.44 -9.76 18.07
CA GLY A 290 -0.62 -10.74 18.33
C GLY A 290 -1.97 -10.08 18.67
N LEU A 291 -1.96 -9.00 19.45
CA LEU A 291 -3.17 -8.19 19.71
C LEU A 291 -3.71 -7.51 18.44
N ARG A 292 -2.84 -7.00 17.55
CA ARG A 292 -3.27 -6.47 16.24
C ARG A 292 -3.88 -7.56 15.36
N CYS A 293 -3.29 -8.76 15.34
CA CYS A 293 -3.81 -9.90 14.61
C CYS A 293 -5.20 -10.30 15.13
N LEU A 294 -5.35 -10.41 16.46
CA LEU A 294 -6.60 -10.78 17.14
C LEU A 294 -7.69 -9.75 16.84
N ALA A 295 -7.39 -8.47 17.00
CA ALA A 295 -8.31 -7.39 16.68
C ALA A 295 -8.74 -7.43 15.20
N ASN A 296 -7.81 -7.58 14.27
CA ASN A 296 -8.11 -7.43 12.84
C ASN A 296 -8.85 -8.62 12.21
N TYR A 297 -8.48 -9.84 12.60
CA TYR A 297 -8.94 -11.07 11.93
C TYR A 297 -9.99 -11.84 12.74
N GLU A 298 -9.97 -11.75 14.08
CA GLU A 298 -10.89 -12.51 14.94
C GLU A 298 -11.97 -11.62 15.59
N ALA A 299 -11.64 -10.42 16.07
CA ALA A 299 -12.60 -9.58 16.82
C ALA A 299 -13.41 -8.61 15.94
N LEU A 300 -12.83 -8.05 14.87
CA LEU A 300 -13.51 -7.09 13.97
C LEU A 300 -14.42 -7.78 12.94
N ARG A 301 -15.54 -8.31 13.42
CA ARG A 301 -16.68 -8.75 12.59
C ARG A 301 -17.54 -7.55 12.18
N PHE A 302 -18.04 -7.54 10.95
CA PHE A 302 -19.01 -6.52 10.51
C PHE A 302 -20.34 -6.68 11.23
N SER A 303 -21.07 -5.57 11.41
CA SER A 303 -22.41 -5.57 12.02
C SER A 303 -23.38 -6.44 11.23
N GLU A 304 -24.38 -7.00 11.92
CA GLU A 304 -25.33 -7.95 11.32
C GLU A 304 -25.99 -7.44 10.02
N PRO A 305 -26.49 -6.19 9.90
CA PRO A 305 -27.08 -5.73 8.64
C PRO A 305 -26.10 -5.76 7.46
N ILE A 306 -24.83 -5.40 7.68
CA ILE A 306 -23.78 -5.48 6.66
C ILE A 306 -23.53 -6.94 6.29
N ARG A 307 -23.37 -7.81 7.31
CA ARG A 307 -23.07 -9.23 7.12
C ARG A 307 -24.17 -9.93 6.32
N MET A 308 -25.43 -9.78 6.71
CA MET A 308 -26.58 -10.43 6.07
C MET A 308 -26.72 -10.05 4.60
N LEU A 309 -26.56 -8.76 4.24
CA LEU A 309 -26.61 -8.35 2.84
C LEU A 309 -25.36 -8.80 2.07
N ALA A 310 -24.18 -8.71 2.68
CA ALA A 310 -22.94 -9.11 2.02
C ALA A 310 -22.89 -10.61 1.71
N GLU A 311 -23.34 -11.46 2.63
CA GLU A 311 -23.51 -12.91 2.41
C GLU A 311 -24.46 -13.17 1.24
N LYS A 312 -25.64 -12.52 1.23
CA LYS A 312 -26.61 -12.62 0.11
C LYS A 312 -26.02 -12.16 -1.24
N MET A 313 -25.15 -11.14 -1.25
CA MET A 313 -24.43 -10.70 -2.45
C MET A 313 -23.38 -11.72 -2.92
N VAL A 314 -22.67 -12.38 -1.98
CA VAL A 314 -21.75 -13.49 -2.29
C VAL A 314 -22.53 -14.68 -2.87
N ASP A 315 -23.64 -15.08 -2.26
CA ASP A 315 -24.48 -16.18 -2.75
C ASP A 315 -25.01 -15.91 -4.16
N ARG A 316 -25.42 -14.68 -4.45
CA ARG A 316 -25.82 -14.24 -5.80
C ARG A 316 -24.63 -14.31 -6.79
N MET A 317 -23.44 -13.86 -6.42
CA MET A 317 -22.24 -14.02 -7.26
C MET A 317 -21.93 -15.48 -7.54
N VAL A 318 -21.97 -16.34 -6.52
CA VAL A 318 -21.72 -17.78 -6.65
C VAL A 318 -22.76 -18.42 -7.58
N LYS A 319 -24.06 -18.11 -7.39
CA LYS A 319 -25.15 -18.61 -8.24
C LYS A 319 -25.04 -18.13 -9.69
N ASN A 320 -24.73 -16.86 -9.92
CA ASN A 320 -24.53 -16.28 -11.26
C ASN A 320 -23.26 -16.82 -11.95
N SER A 321 -22.36 -17.44 -11.18
CA SER A 321 -21.09 -18.03 -11.64
C SER A 321 -21.12 -19.57 -11.69
N SER A 322 -22.30 -20.16 -11.92
CA SER A 322 -22.47 -21.62 -12.00
C SER A 322 -21.56 -22.29 -13.06
N GLN A 323 -21.33 -21.63 -14.19
CA GLN A 323 -20.44 -22.10 -15.27
C GLN A 323 -18.97 -22.25 -14.84
N SER A 324 -18.55 -21.55 -13.79
CA SER A 324 -17.22 -21.59 -13.19
C SER A 324 -17.23 -22.21 -11.79
N ALA A 325 -18.20 -23.09 -11.50
CA ALA A 325 -18.38 -23.75 -10.20
C ALA A 325 -18.45 -22.76 -9.02
N GLY A 326 -19.11 -21.62 -9.21
CA GLY A 326 -19.25 -20.57 -8.21
C GLY A 326 -18.06 -19.60 -8.12
N LYS A 327 -16.97 -19.85 -8.84
CA LYS A 327 -15.77 -19.00 -8.84
C LYS A 327 -16.00 -17.74 -9.65
N TYR A 328 -15.51 -16.61 -9.15
CA TYR A 328 -15.55 -15.32 -9.84
C TYR A 328 -14.27 -14.50 -9.57
N VAL A 329 -14.00 -13.53 -10.45
CA VAL A 329 -12.96 -12.52 -10.25
C VAL A 329 -13.59 -11.31 -9.56
N SER A 330 -12.90 -10.70 -8.59
CA SER A 330 -13.28 -9.39 -8.06
C SER A 330 -12.20 -8.34 -8.36
N VAL A 331 -12.63 -7.12 -8.69
CA VAL A 331 -11.76 -6.02 -9.11
C VAL A 331 -12.03 -4.80 -8.23
N HIS A 332 -11.04 -4.40 -7.42
CA HIS A 332 -11.04 -3.09 -6.77
C HIS A 332 -10.52 -2.02 -7.74
N LEU A 333 -11.46 -1.26 -8.31
CA LEU A 333 -11.26 -0.31 -9.39
C LEU A 333 -11.29 1.12 -8.86
N ARG A 334 -10.13 1.79 -8.80
CA ARG A 334 -10.03 3.19 -8.36
C ARG A 334 -9.93 4.15 -9.56
N PHE A 335 -11.05 4.30 -10.28
CA PHE A 335 -11.22 5.21 -11.42
C PHE A 335 -12.30 6.28 -11.16
N GLU A 336 -12.43 6.72 -9.92
CA GLU A 336 -13.34 7.80 -9.50
C GLU A 336 -12.72 9.19 -9.75
N GLU A 337 -13.57 10.21 -9.82
CA GLU A 337 -13.18 11.60 -10.12
C GLU A 337 -12.03 12.11 -9.22
N ASP A 338 -12.06 11.78 -7.92
CA ASP A 338 -11.02 12.19 -6.97
C ASP A 338 -9.65 11.64 -7.36
N MET A 339 -9.59 10.37 -7.75
CA MET A 339 -8.34 9.69 -8.09
C MET A 339 -7.84 10.10 -9.48
N VAL A 340 -8.74 10.27 -10.46
CA VAL A 340 -8.43 10.78 -11.80
C VAL A 340 -7.84 12.20 -11.66
N ALA A 341 -8.53 13.11 -10.97
CA ALA A 341 -8.09 14.49 -10.77
C ALA A 341 -6.76 14.60 -10.00
N PHE A 342 -6.59 13.81 -8.93
CA PHE A 342 -5.38 13.79 -8.11
C PHE A 342 -4.15 13.28 -8.86
N SER A 343 -4.33 12.28 -9.74
CA SER A 343 -3.24 11.66 -10.49
C SER A 343 -2.55 12.60 -11.48
N CYS A 344 -3.23 13.68 -11.89
CA CYS A 344 -2.78 14.60 -12.93
C CYS A 344 -2.37 13.86 -14.21
N CYS A 345 -3.12 12.83 -14.58
CA CYS A 345 -3.02 12.12 -15.86
C CYS A 345 -4.02 12.71 -16.87
N GLU A 346 -3.78 12.45 -18.15
CA GLU A 346 -4.65 12.82 -19.28
C GLU A 346 -5.00 11.51 -20.01
N TYR A 347 -6.28 11.31 -20.32
CA TYR A 347 -6.83 10.15 -21.04
C TYR A 347 -7.34 10.62 -22.42
N ASP A 348 -8.51 10.15 -22.86
CA ASP A 348 -9.10 10.46 -24.17
C ASP A 348 -10.20 11.55 -24.12
N GLY A 349 -10.42 12.21 -22.98
CA GLY A 349 -11.39 13.30 -22.83
C GLY A 349 -10.90 14.70 -23.22
N GLY A 350 -9.65 14.83 -23.69
CA GLY A 350 -9.11 16.06 -24.27
C GLY A 350 -9.16 17.31 -23.38
N ALA A 351 -9.50 18.46 -23.97
CA ALA A 351 -9.54 19.74 -23.27
C ALA A 351 -10.67 19.83 -22.23
N GLU A 352 -11.80 19.16 -22.47
CA GLU A 352 -12.93 19.09 -21.54
C GLU A 352 -12.53 18.37 -20.25
N GLU A 353 -12.02 17.13 -20.35
CA GLU A 353 -11.52 16.37 -19.19
C GLU A 353 -10.46 17.16 -18.42
N LYS A 354 -9.53 17.82 -19.13
CA LYS A 354 -8.51 18.65 -18.49
C LYS A 354 -9.11 19.77 -17.63
N HIS A 355 -10.13 20.45 -18.16
CA HIS A 355 -10.85 21.52 -17.47
C HIS A 355 -11.65 21.00 -16.25
N GLU A 356 -12.42 19.93 -16.43
CA GLU A 356 -13.14 19.24 -15.35
C GLU A 356 -12.20 18.83 -14.22
N MET A 357 -11.08 18.19 -14.57
CA MET A 357 -10.09 17.74 -13.59
C MET A 357 -9.37 18.90 -12.89
N ASP A 358 -9.23 20.07 -13.52
CA ASP A 358 -8.72 21.28 -12.85
C ASP A 358 -9.73 21.87 -11.86
N ILE A 359 -11.03 21.87 -12.19
CA ILE A 359 -12.09 22.26 -11.25
C ILE A 359 -12.12 21.29 -10.06
N ALA A 360 -12.11 19.98 -10.31
CA ALA A 360 -12.07 18.96 -9.27
C ALA A 360 -10.82 19.08 -8.38
N ARG A 361 -9.65 19.39 -8.97
CA ARG A 361 -8.40 19.64 -8.23
C ARG A 361 -8.50 20.86 -7.30
N GLU A 362 -9.12 21.94 -7.77
CA GLU A 362 -9.28 23.16 -6.98
C GLU A 362 -10.27 22.95 -5.83
N ARG A 363 -11.46 22.41 -6.12
CA ARG A 363 -12.50 22.08 -5.13
C ARG A 363 -11.96 21.21 -3.98
N SER A 364 -11.25 20.14 -4.31
CA SER A 364 -10.85 19.12 -3.32
C SER A 364 -9.51 19.38 -2.62
N TRP A 365 -8.60 20.19 -3.19
CA TRP A 365 -7.29 20.46 -2.58
C TRP A 365 -6.84 21.92 -2.53
N ARG A 366 -7.71 22.91 -2.83
CA ARG A 366 -7.53 24.35 -2.55
C ARG A 366 -6.13 24.88 -2.93
N GLY A 367 -5.88 25.05 -4.23
CA GLY A 367 -4.65 25.59 -4.78
C GLY A 367 -3.42 24.67 -4.68
N LYS A 368 -3.48 23.49 -4.03
CA LYS A 368 -2.36 22.55 -3.89
C LYS A 368 -1.67 22.21 -5.22
N PHE A 369 -2.43 22.15 -6.31
CA PHE A 369 -1.93 21.84 -7.66
C PHE A 369 -1.44 23.08 -8.44
N ARG A 370 -1.84 24.29 -8.04
CA ARG A 370 -1.46 25.58 -8.65
C ARG A 370 -0.35 26.32 -7.91
N ARG A 371 0.28 25.70 -6.89
CA ARG A 371 1.40 26.30 -6.14
C ARG A 371 2.59 26.60 -7.07
N ARG A 372 3.18 27.79 -6.93
CA ARG A 372 4.37 28.23 -7.69
C ARG A 372 5.47 27.16 -7.65
N GLY A 373 6.04 26.84 -8.82
CA GLY A 373 7.07 25.80 -8.98
C GLY A 373 6.54 24.37 -9.12
N ARG A 374 5.24 24.10 -8.93
CA ARG A 374 4.67 22.77 -9.15
C ARG A 374 4.31 22.56 -10.62
N VAL A 375 5.09 21.75 -11.32
CA VAL A 375 4.84 21.38 -12.74
C VAL A 375 4.07 20.05 -12.81
N ILE A 376 2.94 20.04 -13.52
CA ILE A 376 2.21 18.83 -13.86
C ILE A 376 2.83 18.20 -15.12
N ARG A 377 3.13 16.91 -15.09
CA ARG A 377 3.72 16.14 -16.20
C ARG A 377 2.93 14.84 -16.42
N PRO A 378 1.80 14.88 -17.15
CA PRO A 378 0.87 13.74 -17.26
C PRO A 378 1.53 12.47 -17.79
N GLY A 379 2.30 12.59 -18.86
CA GLY A 379 3.01 11.45 -19.44
C GLY A 379 4.08 10.83 -18.52
N ALA A 380 4.75 11.64 -17.70
CA ALA A 380 5.66 11.12 -16.67
C ALA A 380 4.89 10.39 -15.55
N ASN A 381 3.72 10.90 -15.15
CA ASN A 381 2.85 10.21 -14.20
C ASN A 381 2.37 8.85 -14.73
N ARG A 382 2.09 8.74 -16.04
CA ARG A 382 1.72 7.47 -16.70
C ARG A 382 2.87 6.48 -16.72
N MET A 383 4.05 6.88 -17.21
CA MET A 383 5.25 6.03 -17.22
C MET A 383 5.69 5.58 -15.82
N ASP A 384 5.54 6.43 -14.80
CA ASP A 384 5.81 6.09 -13.39
C ASP A 384 4.82 5.07 -12.80
N GLY A 385 3.71 4.79 -13.49
CA GLY A 385 2.61 3.95 -13.02
C GLY A 385 1.72 4.64 -11.98
N LYS A 386 1.67 5.98 -11.95
CA LYS A 386 0.85 6.75 -10.98
C LYS A 386 -0.61 6.90 -11.41
N CYS A 387 -0.91 6.81 -12.71
CA CYS A 387 -2.28 6.89 -13.19
C CYS A 387 -3.15 5.73 -12.66
N PRO A 388 -4.43 5.97 -12.38
CA PRO A 388 -5.52 5.00 -12.50
C PRO A 388 -5.42 4.17 -13.78
N LEU A 389 -5.80 2.89 -13.71
CA LEU A 389 -6.08 2.11 -14.90
C LEU A 389 -7.54 2.36 -15.27
N THR A 390 -7.82 2.63 -16.55
CA THR A 390 -9.21 2.73 -17.02
C THR A 390 -9.88 1.35 -16.97
N PRO A 391 -11.22 1.25 -16.92
CA PRO A 391 -11.88 -0.06 -16.91
C PRO A 391 -11.59 -0.84 -18.21
N LEU A 392 -11.40 -0.12 -19.33
CA LEU A 392 -10.89 -0.66 -20.58
C LEU A 392 -9.50 -1.32 -20.43
N GLU A 393 -8.52 -0.64 -19.83
CA GLU A 393 -7.18 -1.18 -19.59
C GLU A 393 -7.21 -2.42 -18.68
N VAL A 394 -8.09 -2.43 -17.67
CA VAL A 394 -8.31 -3.59 -16.79
C VAL A 394 -8.90 -4.76 -17.56
N GLY A 395 -9.88 -4.50 -18.42
CA GLY A 395 -10.49 -5.55 -19.24
C GLY A 395 -9.48 -6.20 -20.18
N MET A 396 -8.72 -5.40 -20.94
CA MET A 396 -7.67 -5.90 -21.83
C MET A 396 -6.62 -6.72 -21.09
N MET A 397 -6.20 -6.25 -19.91
CA MET A 397 -5.28 -6.99 -19.04
C MET A 397 -5.84 -8.38 -18.67
N LEU A 398 -7.10 -8.45 -18.23
CA LEU A 398 -7.75 -9.72 -17.85
C LEU A 398 -7.93 -10.67 -19.05
N ARG A 399 -8.38 -10.16 -20.22
CA ARG A 399 -8.44 -10.96 -21.45
C ARG A 399 -7.07 -11.51 -21.84
N GLY A 400 -6.03 -10.68 -21.82
CA GLY A 400 -4.66 -11.11 -22.11
C GLY A 400 -4.09 -12.09 -21.09
N MET A 401 -4.54 -12.05 -19.82
CA MET A 401 -4.20 -13.05 -18.80
C MET A 401 -4.87 -14.42 -19.05
N GLY A 402 -5.96 -14.46 -19.83
CA GLY A 402 -6.72 -15.68 -20.16
C GLY A 402 -8.05 -15.83 -19.41
N PHE A 403 -8.59 -14.75 -18.87
CA PHE A 403 -10.00 -14.71 -18.44
C PHE A 403 -10.88 -14.41 -19.66
N ASP A 404 -11.86 -15.27 -19.93
CA ASP A 404 -12.77 -15.19 -21.09
C ASP A 404 -14.08 -14.44 -20.78
N ASN A 405 -15.04 -14.41 -21.71
CA ASN A 405 -16.33 -13.71 -21.54
C ASN A 405 -17.33 -14.48 -20.66
N THR A 406 -17.06 -15.74 -20.34
CA THR A 406 -17.86 -16.53 -19.39
C THR A 406 -17.49 -16.22 -17.95
N THR A 407 -16.31 -15.63 -17.72
CA THR A 407 -15.83 -15.21 -16.40
C THR A 407 -16.74 -14.14 -15.79
N SER A 408 -17.39 -14.48 -14.68
CA SER A 408 -18.09 -13.51 -13.82
C SER A 408 -17.09 -12.57 -13.15
N VAL A 409 -17.38 -11.27 -13.18
CA VAL A 409 -16.52 -10.21 -12.64
C VAL A 409 -17.31 -9.30 -11.70
N TYR A 410 -16.95 -9.27 -10.42
CA TYR A 410 -17.45 -8.26 -9.49
C TYR A 410 -16.56 -7.01 -9.49
N VAL A 411 -17.14 -5.81 -9.62
CA VAL A 411 -16.40 -4.54 -9.55
C VAL A 411 -16.73 -3.79 -8.25
N ALA A 412 -15.75 -3.74 -7.35
CA ALA A 412 -15.74 -2.90 -6.15
C ALA A 412 -15.14 -1.52 -6.48
N ALA A 413 -15.99 -0.48 -6.46
CA ALA A 413 -15.59 0.90 -6.73
C ALA A 413 -16.51 1.93 -6.06
N GLY A 414 -16.03 3.16 -5.89
CA GLY A 414 -16.90 4.32 -5.73
C GLY A 414 -17.57 4.75 -7.04
N LYS A 415 -18.03 6.00 -7.12
CA LYS A 415 -18.60 6.55 -8.36
C LYS A 415 -17.51 6.73 -9.43
N ILE A 416 -17.47 5.81 -10.40
CA ILE A 416 -16.56 5.86 -11.54
C ILE A 416 -16.76 7.17 -12.33
N TYR A 417 -15.66 7.83 -12.69
CA TYR A 417 -15.68 9.03 -13.54
C TYR A 417 -16.21 8.69 -14.93
N LYS A 418 -17.17 9.47 -15.44
CA LYS A 418 -17.91 9.24 -16.71
C LYS A 418 -18.26 7.76 -16.94
N ALA A 419 -18.93 7.17 -15.93
CA ALA A 419 -19.13 5.72 -15.79
C ALA A 419 -19.67 5.01 -17.04
N GLU A 420 -20.67 5.58 -17.73
CA GLU A 420 -21.26 5.01 -18.95
C GLU A 420 -20.20 4.79 -20.03
N LYS A 421 -19.43 5.84 -20.37
CA LYS A 421 -18.31 5.78 -21.32
C LYS A 421 -17.26 4.76 -20.89
N TYR A 422 -16.77 4.87 -19.66
CA TYR A 422 -15.57 4.14 -19.26
C TYR A 422 -15.83 2.67 -18.88
N MET A 423 -17.03 2.31 -18.40
CA MET A 423 -17.39 0.92 -18.06
C MET A 423 -17.86 0.10 -19.27
N ALA A 424 -18.36 0.73 -20.33
CA ALA A 424 -18.90 0.02 -21.50
C ALA A 424 -17.92 -1.02 -22.11
N PRO A 425 -16.62 -0.71 -22.36
CA PRO A 425 -15.70 -1.71 -22.90
C PRO A 425 -15.40 -2.86 -21.93
N LEU A 426 -15.43 -2.60 -20.62
CA LEU A 426 -15.23 -3.66 -19.62
C LEU A 426 -16.43 -4.62 -19.59
N LYS A 427 -17.66 -4.10 -19.70
CA LYS A 427 -18.88 -4.92 -19.87
C LYS A 427 -18.88 -5.68 -21.21
N GLN A 428 -18.37 -5.09 -22.29
CA GLN A 428 -18.20 -5.77 -23.58
C GLN A 428 -17.24 -6.98 -23.48
N MET A 429 -16.13 -6.83 -22.74
CA MET A 429 -15.18 -7.92 -22.50
C MET A 429 -15.67 -8.99 -21.52
N PHE A 430 -16.52 -8.60 -20.57
CA PHE A 430 -17.07 -9.44 -19.50
C PHE A 430 -18.58 -9.17 -19.31
N PRO A 431 -19.46 -9.82 -20.09
CA PRO A 431 -20.90 -9.59 -20.02
C PRO A 431 -21.52 -9.95 -18.66
N ARG A 432 -20.92 -10.89 -17.91
CA ARG A 432 -21.27 -11.24 -16.52
C ARG A 432 -20.60 -10.30 -15.50
N LEU A 433 -20.57 -9.00 -15.79
CA LEU A 433 -20.03 -7.99 -14.89
C LEU A 433 -21.11 -7.48 -13.93
N GLU A 434 -20.82 -7.58 -12.65
CA GLU A 434 -21.69 -7.23 -11.55
C GLU A 434 -21.07 -6.12 -10.69
N THR A 435 -21.91 -5.26 -10.12
CA THR A 435 -21.54 -4.28 -9.08
C THR A 435 -22.47 -4.46 -7.88
N LYS A 436 -22.22 -3.76 -6.77
CA LYS A 436 -23.18 -3.72 -5.64
C LYS A 436 -24.59 -3.34 -6.09
N ASP A 437 -24.71 -2.38 -7.01
CA ASP A 437 -25.97 -1.84 -7.51
C ASP A 437 -26.72 -2.79 -8.47
N THR A 438 -26.06 -3.83 -9.00
CA THR A 438 -26.71 -4.90 -9.79
C THR A 438 -26.97 -6.17 -8.97
N LEU A 439 -26.13 -6.46 -7.97
CA LEU A 439 -26.30 -7.63 -7.08
C LEU A 439 -27.34 -7.45 -5.98
N ALA A 440 -27.57 -6.23 -5.51
CA ALA A 440 -28.50 -5.96 -4.42
C ALA A 440 -29.62 -5.05 -4.90
N THR A 441 -30.84 -5.29 -4.42
CA THR A 441 -32.00 -4.49 -4.86
C THR A 441 -31.89 -3.05 -4.32
N PRO A 442 -32.57 -2.07 -4.94
CA PRO A 442 -32.55 -0.69 -4.47
C PRO A 442 -32.98 -0.52 -3.00
N GLU A 443 -33.87 -1.39 -2.54
CA GLU A 443 -34.43 -1.48 -1.18
C GLU A 443 -33.42 -2.10 -0.21
N GLU A 444 -32.78 -3.21 -0.60
CA GLU A 444 -31.71 -3.85 0.18
C GLU A 444 -30.52 -2.88 0.40
N LEU A 445 -30.17 -2.07 -0.61
CA LEU A 445 -29.11 -1.07 -0.51
C LEU A 445 -29.53 0.21 0.20
N ALA A 446 -30.83 0.52 0.31
CA ALA A 446 -31.31 1.79 0.85
C ALA A 446 -30.75 2.13 2.25
N PRO A 447 -30.69 1.20 3.23
CA PRO A 447 -30.12 1.46 4.56
C PRO A 447 -28.61 1.76 4.57
N PHE A 448 -27.90 1.56 3.45
CA PHE A 448 -26.45 1.74 3.32
C PHE A 448 -26.09 2.97 2.47
N LYS A 449 -27.04 3.52 1.70
CA LYS A 449 -26.84 4.75 0.92
C LYS A 449 -26.49 5.92 1.87
N GLY A 450 -25.56 6.78 1.45
CA GLY A 450 -24.97 7.82 2.30
C GLY A 450 -23.87 7.35 3.26
N HIS A 451 -23.73 6.05 3.53
CA HIS A 451 -22.74 5.49 4.45
C HIS A 451 -21.61 4.77 3.71
N SER A 452 -20.63 5.55 3.23
CA SER A 452 -19.55 5.04 2.38
C SER A 452 -18.70 3.94 3.03
N SER A 453 -18.53 3.92 4.35
CA SER A 453 -17.82 2.85 5.07
C SER A 453 -18.63 1.56 5.14
N ARG A 454 -19.96 1.67 5.25
CA ARG A 454 -20.89 0.52 5.25
C ARG A 454 -21.01 -0.08 3.85
N LEU A 455 -21.09 0.75 2.80
CA LEU A 455 -21.01 0.29 1.40
C LEU A 455 -19.67 -0.37 1.08
N ALA A 456 -18.56 0.22 1.53
CA ALA A 456 -17.23 -0.37 1.37
C ALA A 456 -17.05 -1.71 2.12
N ALA A 457 -17.85 -1.98 3.16
CA ALA A 457 -17.85 -3.26 3.85
C ALA A 457 -18.55 -4.36 3.03
N LEU A 458 -19.65 -4.04 2.33
CA LEU A 458 -20.27 -4.95 1.36
C LEU A 458 -19.27 -5.32 0.25
N ASP A 459 -18.66 -4.30 -0.38
CA ASP A 459 -17.61 -4.48 -1.40
C ASP A 459 -16.44 -5.33 -0.89
N TYR A 460 -16.03 -5.12 0.37
CA TYR A 460 -14.93 -5.86 1.01
C TYR A 460 -15.23 -7.35 1.13
N THR A 461 -16.43 -7.73 1.59
CA THR A 461 -16.82 -9.14 1.76
C THR A 461 -16.96 -9.85 0.41
N VAL A 462 -17.58 -9.23 -0.60
CA VAL A 462 -17.68 -9.86 -1.94
C VAL A 462 -16.28 -10.06 -2.56
N CYS A 463 -15.34 -9.13 -2.34
CA CYS A 463 -13.95 -9.33 -2.77
C CYS A 463 -13.16 -10.32 -1.88
N LEU A 464 -13.55 -10.54 -0.63
CA LEU A 464 -12.92 -11.52 0.27
C LEU A 464 -13.19 -12.94 -0.22
N HIS A 465 -14.42 -13.24 -0.65
CA HIS A 465 -14.84 -14.57 -1.09
C HIS A 465 -14.59 -14.88 -2.59
N SER A 466 -14.05 -13.95 -3.37
CA SER A 466 -13.74 -14.20 -4.79
C SER A 466 -12.57 -15.17 -4.96
N GLU A 467 -12.54 -15.92 -6.06
CA GLU A 467 -11.42 -16.83 -6.37
C GLU A 467 -10.14 -16.00 -6.62
N VAL A 468 -10.26 -14.94 -7.41
CA VAL A 468 -9.15 -14.04 -7.77
C VAL A 468 -9.51 -12.61 -7.39
N PHE A 469 -8.64 -11.93 -6.63
CA PHE A 469 -8.79 -10.50 -6.34
C PHE A 469 -7.82 -9.67 -7.19
N VAL A 470 -8.28 -8.57 -7.77
CA VAL A 470 -7.50 -7.66 -8.63
C VAL A 470 -7.50 -6.27 -8.03
N THR A 471 -6.32 -5.67 -7.88
CA THR A 471 -6.19 -4.32 -7.33
C THR A 471 -5.53 -3.36 -8.32
N THR A 472 -6.32 -2.39 -8.81
CA THR A 472 -5.86 -1.43 -9.84
C THR A 472 -5.01 -0.29 -9.27
N GLN A 473 -5.17 0.04 -7.98
CA GLN A 473 -4.42 1.06 -7.26
C GLN A 473 -4.15 0.60 -5.82
N GLY A 474 -3.04 1.07 -5.26
CA GLY A 474 -2.77 0.91 -3.82
C GLY A 474 -3.74 1.74 -2.95
N GLY A 475 -3.77 1.42 -1.66
CA GLY A 475 -4.64 2.07 -0.69
C GLY A 475 -4.98 1.11 0.45
N ASN A 476 -5.74 1.57 1.44
CA ASN A 476 -6.03 0.77 2.64
C ASN A 476 -6.99 -0.40 2.37
N PHE A 477 -7.90 -0.29 1.39
CA PHE A 477 -8.79 -1.40 1.02
C PHE A 477 -8.02 -2.64 0.52
N PRO A 478 -7.22 -2.59 -0.56
CA PRO A 478 -6.48 -3.76 -1.01
C PRO A 478 -5.42 -4.18 0.01
N HIS A 479 -4.85 -3.25 0.77
CA HIS A 479 -3.92 -3.56 1.87
C HIS A 479 -4.55 -4.56 2.84
N PHE A 480 -5.67 -4.21 3.47
CA PHE A 480 -6.35 -5.06 4.46
C PHE A 480 -6.99 -6.31 3.85
N LEU A 481 -7.55 -6.19 2.64
CA LEU A 481 -8.19 -7.32 1.98
C LEU A 481 -7.19 -8.41 1.60
N MET A 482 -6.00 -8.05 1.10
CA MET A 482 -4.97 -9.02 0.74
C MET A 482 -4.48 -9.85 1.94
N GLY A 483 -4.27 -9.21 3.10
CA GLY A 483 -3.88 -9.94 4.30
C GLY A 483 -5.00 -10.83 4.83
N HIS A 484 -6.25 -10.37 4.77
CA HIS A 484 -7.40 -11.17 5.21
C HIS A 484 -7.66 -12.38 4.32
N ARG A 485 -7.59 -12.21 2.98
CA ARG A 485 -7.62 -13.34 2.05
C ARG A 485 -6.52 -14.36 2.36
N ARG A 486 -5.27 -13.92 2.59
CA ARG A 486 -4.18 -14.82 2.98
C ARG A 486 -4.41 -15.51 4.33
N TYR A 487 -4.96 -14.80 5.31
CA TYR A 487 -5.27 -15.34 6.63
C TYR A 487 -6.31 -16.47 6.54
N PHE A 488 -7.38 -16.23 5.78
CA PHE A 488 -8.49 -17.15 5.61
C PHE A 488 -8.11 -18.36 4.72
N TYR A 489 -7.40 -18.14 3.63
CA TYR A 489 -6.99 -19.19 2.67
C TYR A 489 -5.57 -19.74 2.94
N GLY A 490 -5.27 -20.07 4.20
CA GLY A 490 -4.12 -20.92 4.55
C GLY A 490 -2.72 -20.35 4.23
N GLY A 491 -2.59 -19.03 4.17
CA GLY A 491 -1.35 -18.29 3.89
C GLY A 491 -1.24 -17.76 2.46
N HIS A 492 -2.10 -18.19 1.53
CA HIS A 492 -2.05 -17.78 0.14
C HIS A 492 -3.45 -17.54 -0.46
N ALA A 493 -3.61 -16.44 -1.19
CA ALA A 493 -4.82 -16.20 -1.95
C ALA A 493 -4.51 -15.50 -3.27
N LYS A 494 -5.05 -16.01 -4.39
CA LYS A 494 -4.78 -15.45 -5.71
C LYS A 494 -5.15 -13.97 -5.75
N THR A 495 -4.13 -13.14 -5.96
CA THR A 495 -4.23 -11.69 -6.01
C THR A 495 -3.39 -11.15 -7.16
N ILE A 496 -4.00 -10.36 -8.03
CA ILE A 496 -3.34 -9.70 -9.15
C ILE A 496 -3.08 -8.23 -8.80
N LYS A 497 -1.80 -7.86 -8.74
CA LYS A 497 -1.36 -6.48 -8.60
C LYS A 497 -0.50 -6.12 -9.82
N PRO A 498 -1.05 -5.44 -10.83
CA PRO A 498 -0.38 -5.24 -12.10
C PRO A 498 0.82 -4.31 -12.00
N ASP A 499 1.83 -4.57 -12.83
CA ASP A 499 2.90 -3.62 -13.10
C ASP A 499 2.38 -2.53 -14.05
N LYS A 500 1.86 -1.44 -13.47
CA LYS A 500 1.32 -0.31 -14.22
C LYS A 500 2.36 0.38 -15.12
N ARG A 501 3.66 0.27 -14.86
CA ARG A 501 4.71 0.84 -15.72
C ARG A 501 4.85 0.01 -16.99
N LYS A 502 4.86 -1.32 -16.83
CA LYS A 502 4.83 -2.27 -17.94
C LYS A 502 3.54 -2.14 -18.75
N LEU A 503 2.38 -2.01 -18.09
CA LEU A 503 1.11 -1.77 -18.77
C LEU A 503 1.09 -0.46 -19.57
N ALA A 504 1.63 0.64 -19.04
CA ALA A 504 1.70 1.92 -19.74
C ALA A 504 2.39 1.79 -21.11
N ILE A 505 3.53 1.07 -21.17
CA ILE A 505 4.28 0.81 -22.40
C ILE A 505 3.46 -0.05 -23.39
N LEU A 506 2.83 -1.11 -22.90
CA LEU A 506 2.04 -2.04 -23.74
C LEU A 506 0.78 -1.36 -24.31
N PHE A 507 0.12 -0.51 -23.52
CA PHE A 507 -1.07 0.24 -23.93
C PHE A 507 -0.77 1.54 -24.71
N ASP A 508 0.50 1.90 -24.91
CA ASP A 508 0.94 2.97 -25.82
C ASP A 508 1.49 2.40 -27.15
N SER A 509 1.20 1.12 -27.44
CA SER A 509 1.69 0.40 -28.62
C SER A 509 0.54 -0.11 -29.51
N PRO A 510 -0.11 0.73 -30.34
CA PRO A 510 -1.25 0.32 -31.18
C PRO A 510 -1.00 -0.86 -32.12
N ASN A 511 0.26 -1.07 -32.53
CA ASN A 511 0.67 -2.17 -33.41
C ASN A 511 1.17 -3.42 -32.64
N ILE A 512 0.83 -3.54 -31.35
CA ILE A 512 1.23 -4.68 -30.53
C ILE A 512 0.59 -5.98 -31.04
N ARG A 513 1.41 -7.04 -31.17
CA ARG A 513 0.91 -8.38 -31.54
C ARG A 513 0.20 -9.05 -30.37
N TRP A 514 -0.89 -9.73 -30.65
CA TRP A 514 -1.69 -10.44 -29.65
C TRP A 514 -0.86 -11.46 -28.86
N GLU A 515 -0.08 -12.31 -29.54
CA GLU A 515 0.77 -13.33 -28.89
C GLU A 515 1.75 -12.69 -27.89
N TYR A 516 2.33 -11.54 -28.24
CA TYR A 516 3.24 -10.81 -27.37
C TYR A 516 2.52 -10.21 -26.17
N PHE A 517 1.40 -9.52 -26.39
CA PHE A 517 0.57 -8.94 -25.33
C PHE A 517 0.10 -10.01 -24.34
N ARG A 518 -0.49 -11.10 -24.84
CA ARG A 518 -0.94 -12.26 -24.06
C ARG A 518 0.20 -12.84 -23.20
N ARG A 519 1.38 -13.08 -23.80
CA ARG A 519 2.56 -13.56 -23.06
C ARG A 519 2.94 -12.59 -21.92
N GLN A 520 3.00 -11.28 -22.19
CA GLN A 520 3.34 -10.29 -21.16
C GLN A 520 2.30 -10.24 -20.02
N MET A 521 1.03 -10.50 -20.31
CA MET A 521 -0.04 -10.57 -19.31
C MET A 521 0.04 -11.86 -18.48
N GLN A 522 0.23 -13.01 -19.13
CA GLN A 522 0.42 -14.30 -18.46
C GLN A 522 1.66 -14.31 -17.54
N ASP A 523 2.75 -13.66 -17.95
CA ASP A 523 3.94 -13.49 -17.10
C ASP A 523 3.64 -12.61 -15.87
N MET A 524 2.81 -11.57 -16.03
CA MET A 524 2.37 -10.70 -14.93
C MET A 524 1.44 -11.43 -13.95
N LEU A 525 0.57 -12.31 -14.46
CA LEU A 525 -0.27 -13.20 -13.65
C LEU A 525 0.58 -14.18 -12.83
N ARG A 526 1.54 -14.86 -13.48
CA ARG A 526 2.47 -15.79 -12.82
C ARG A 526 3.31 -15.09 -11.74
N HIS A 527 3.81 -13.89 -12.00
CA HIS A 527 4.57 -13.12 -11.00
C HIS A 527 3.71 -12.66 -9.80
N SER A 528 2.43 -12.36 -10.04
CA SER A 528 1.49 -12.00 -8.98
C SER A 528 1.21 -13.17 -8.03
N ASP A 529 1.19 -14.39 -8.56
CA ASP A 529 1.01 -15.64 -7.81
C ASP A 529 2.12 -15.87 -6.78
N HIS A 530 3.38 -15.80 -7.22
CA HIS A 530 4.56 -15.99 -6.37
C HIS A 530 4.61 -14.98 -5.22
N LYS A 531 4.25 -13.72 -5.50
CA LYS A 531 4.11 -12.68 -4.47
C LYS A 531 2.98 -12.97 -3.49
N GLY A 532 2.00 -13.78 -3.87
CA GLY A 532 0.90 -14.19 -3.00
C GLY A 532 1.34 -15.00 -1.77
N ILE A 533 2.51 -15.65 -1.80
CA ILE A 533 3.05 -16.55 -0.74
C ILE A 533 4.17 -15.84 0.08
N GLU A 534 4.53 -14.60 -0.26
CA GLU A 534 5.62 -13.84 0.36
C GLU A 534 5.41 -13.63 1.89
N LEU A 535 6.46 -13.84 2.69
CA LEU A 535 6.46 -13.58 4.14
C LEU A 535 6.59 -12.08 4.46
N LYS A 536 6.09 -11.66 5.63
CA LYS A 536 6.21 -10.27 6.09
C LYS A 536 7.67 -9.88 6.30
N LYS A 537 8.15 -8.93 5.49
CA LYS A 537 9.43 -8.24 5.70
C LYS A 537 9.39 -7.38 6.98
N PRO A 538 10.53 -7.04 7.62
CA PRO A 538 10.54 -6.24 8.85
C PRO A 538 9.82 -4.88 8.77
N SER A 539 9.89 -4.22 7.61
CA SER A 539 9.15 -2.98 7.30
C SER A 539 7.78 -3.22 6.66
N GLY A 540 7.41 -4.47 6.43
CA GLY A 540 6.12 -4.88 5.87
C GLY A 540 4.99 -4.79 6.91
N SER A 541 3.78 -4.57 6.42
CA SER A 541 2.60 -4.50 7.27
C SER A 541 1.93 -5.87 7.43
N LEU A 542 1.64 -6.26 8.67
CA LEU A 542 0.92 -7.51 8.98
C LEU A 542 -0.49 -7.56 8.36
N TYR A 543 -1.11 -6.40 8.14
CA TYR A 543 -2.42 -6.32 7.50
C TYR A 543 -2.37 -6.63 6.00
N THR A 544 -1.18 -6.63 5.36
CA THR A 544 -0.97 -7.18 4.00
C THR A 544 -0.41 -8.60 4.06
N PHE A 545 0.58 -8.84 4.91
CA PHE A 545 1.31 -10.10 5.04
C PHE A 545 1.17 -10.62 6.48
N PRO A 546 0.14 -11.43 6.79
CA PRO A 546 -0.12 -11.89 8.16
C PRO A 546 0.95 -12.87 8.68
N THR A 547 1.72 -13.50 7.79
CA THR A 547 2.70 -14.51 8.14
C THR A 547 4.08 -13.90 8.41
N PRO A 548 4.76 -14.21 9.54
CA PRO A 548 4.41 -15.22 10.55
C PRO A 548 3.67 -14.69 11.79
N ASP A 549 3.46 -13.37 11.93
CA ASP A 549 2.94 -12.76 13.18
C ASP A 549 1.55 -13.28 13.61
N CYS A 550 0.69 -13.58 12.64
CA CYS A 550 -0.71 -13.99 12.86
C CYS A 550 -0.97 -15.47 12.49
N MET A 551 0.01 -16.17 11.90
CA MET A 551 -0.19 -17.49 11.31
C MET A 551 0.96 -18.43 11.65
N CYS A 552 0.62 -19.69 11.93
CA CYS A 552 1.58 -20.73 12.29
C CYS A 552 1.66 -21.77 11.17
N LYS A 553 2.83 -22.40 11.02
CA LYS A 553 2.97 -23.53 10.10
C LYS A 553 2.06 -24.67 10.55
N GLN A 554 1.41 -25.34 9.59
CA GLN A 554 0.81 -26.63 9.83
C GLN A 554 1.93 -27.67 9.93
N ALA A 555 1.86 -28.57 10.92
CA ALA A 555 2.78 -29.70 10.98
C ALA A 555 2.52 -30.60 9.77
N GLU A 556 3.60 -31.02 9.10
CA GLU A 556 3.54 -32.03 8.06
C GLU A 556 2.99 -33.31 8.67
N ALA A 557 1.93 -33.88 8.08
CA ALA A 557 1.41 -35.16 8.52
C ALA A 557 2.49 -36.21 8.26
N ARG A 558 3.07 -36.75 9.33
CA ARG A 558 3.88 -37.96 9.22
C ARG A 558 2.97 -39.07 8.72
N ASN A 559 3.18 -39.52 7.50
CA ASN A 559 2.66 -40.80 7.05
C ASN A 559 3.38 -41.90 7.84
N GLU A 560 2.89 -42.19 9.05
CA GLU A 560 3.22 -43.40 9.79
C GLU A 560 2.56 -44.60 9.08
N ASN A 561 3.07 -44.93 7.90
CA ASN A 561 2.96 -46.27 7.35
C ASN A 561 3.83 -47.16 8.25
N SER A 562 3.25 -47.57 9.38
CA SER A 562 3.79 -48.57 10.28
C SER A 562 3.79 -49.92 9.56
N ASN A 563 4.91 -50.21 8.88
CA ASN A 563 5.24 -51.55 8.43
C ASN A 563 5.38 -52.47 9.66
N THR A 564 4.26 -52.99 10.15
CA THR A 564 4.20 -54.08 11.12
C THR A 564 4.43 -55.40 10.39
N THR A 565 5.68 -55.63 9.97
CA THR A 565 6.15 -56.98 9.63
C THR A 565 6.03 -57.86 10.87
N ARG A 566 5.04 -58.76 10.87
CA ARG A 566 4.98 -59.87 11.82
C ARG A 566 6.15 -60.83 11.54
N PRO A 567 6.91 -61.26 12.55
CA PRO A 567 7.79 -62.41 12.38
C PRO A 567 6.97 -63.70 12.32
N VAL A 568 7.50 -64.67 11.56
CA VAL A 568 7.19 -66.11 11.66
C VAL A 568 8.28 -66.75 12.50
#